data_AF-A0AAP7A1Y1-F1
#
_entry.id   AF-A0AAP7A1Y1-F1
#
_cell.length_a   1.000
_cell.length_b   1.000
_cell.length_c   1.000
_cell.angle_alpha   90.00
_cell.angle_beta   90.00
_cell.angle_gamma   90.00
#
_symmetry.space_group_name_H-M   'P 1'
#
loop_
_entity.id
_entity.type
_entity.pdbx_description
1 polymer ?
#
loop_
_entity_poly.entity_id
_entity_poly.type
_entity_poly.pdbx_seq_one_letter_code
_entity_poly.pdbx_strand_id
1 'polypeptide(L)'
;MVLDKVRGVTRMVFSITLSVLIIAIILNFVPIKFAIKLEDAQQKLEAGNYICVTESKYVLETGWIAKTDINSHLEEDLAVKVFRNSPNKYLANKEFDFNWFEVENRFLLIGEVEHFEEDKETDVLYANLNVDKWEIVYPIRRESFRKYFTPKSYLSIYDYDLIKLIREIW
;
A
#
# COMPACT_ATOMS: atom_id res chain seq x y z
N MET A 1 -43.35 31.67 -8.65
CA MET A 1 -42.92 31.68 -7.23
C MET A 1 -42.63 30.30 -6.66
N VAL A 2 -43.59 29.35 -6.57
CA VAL A 2 -43.28 27.96 -6.10
C VAL A 2 -42.38 27.21 -7.09
N LEU A 3 -42.67 27.28 -8.40
CA LEU A 3 -41.85 26.68 -9.44
C LEU A 3 -40.41 27.23 -9.48
N ASP A 4 -40.22 28.54 -9.31
CA ASP A 4 -38.88 29.15 -9.29
C ASP A 4 -38.06 28.73 -8.06
N LYS A 5 -38.74 28.57 -6.91
CA LYS A 5 -38.13 28.07 -5.67
C LYS A 5 -37.70 26.60 -5.82
N VAL A 6 -38.55 25.76 -6.44
CA VAL A 6 -38.23 24.35 -6.73
C VAL A 6 -37.07 24.24 -7.74
N ARG A 7 -37.03 25.11 -8.75
CA ARG A 7 -35.95 25.17 -9.76
C ARG A 7 -34.63 25.67 -9.16
N GLY A 8 -34.69 26.59 -8.20
CA GLY A 8 -33.53 27.07 -7.44
C GLY A 8 -32.95 25.99 -6.53
N VAL A 9 -33.80 25.28 -5.79
CA VAL A 9 -33.40 24.16 -4.92
C VAL A 9 -32.78 23.02 -5.73
N THR A 10 -33.37 22.62 -6.86
CA THR A 10 -32.80 21.56 -7.72
C THR A 10 -31.44 21.93 -8.30
N ARG A 11 -31.23 23.19 -8.73
CA ARG A 11 -29.92 23.68 -9.18
C ARG A 11 -28.87 23.68 -8.06
N MET A 12 -29.28 24.07 -6.85
CA MET A 12 -28.40 24.08 -5.69
C MET A 12 -27.98 22.66 -5.30
N VAL A 13 -28.92 21.72 -5.23
CA VAL A 13 -28.64 20.30 -4.96
C VAL A 13 -27.71 19.72 -6.02
N PHE A 14 -27.98 19.97 -7.30
CA PHE A 14 -27.12 19.51 -8.40
C PHE A 14 -25.68 20.06 -8.26
N SER A 15 -25.53 21.34 -7.94
CA SER A 15 -24.22 21.98 -7.79
C SER A 15 -23.44 21.42 -6.59
N ILE A 16 -24.11 21.15 -5.47
CA ILE A 16 -23.51 20.52 -4.30
C ILE A 16 -23.06 19.09 -4.65
N THR A 17 -23.92 18.29 -5.27
CA THR A 17 -23.58 16.92 -5.68
C THR A 17 -22.39 16.89 -6.64
N LEU A 18 -22.37 17.79 -7.63
CA LEU A 18 -21.26 17.93 -8.57
C LEU A 18 -19.97 18.32 -7.86
N SER A 19 -20.02 19.25 -6.91
CA SER A 19 -18.85 19.69 -6.13
C SER A 19 -18.29 18.53 -5.30
N VAL A 20 -19.14 17.76 -4.63
CA VAL A 20 -18.72 16.58 -3.85
C VAL A 20 -18.04 15.55 -4.76
N LEU A 21 -18.59 15.30 -5.94
CA LEU A 21 -18.02 14.35 -6.90
C LEU A 21 -16.66 14.82 -7.44
N ILE A 22 -16.53 16.11 -7.77
CA ILE A 22 -15.26 16.71 -8.21
C ILE A 22 -14.20 16.62 -7.10
N ILE A 23 -14.56 16.97 -5.86
CA ILE A 23 -13.63 16.88 -4.71
C ILE A 23 -13.15 15.44 -4.55
N ALA A 24 -14.04 14.45 -4.63
CA ALA A 24 -13.66 13.05 -4.53
C ALA A 24 -12.67 12.62 -5.63
N ILE A 25 -12.83 13.13 -6.84
CA ILE A 25 -11.87 12.88 -7.93
C ILE A 25 -10.53 13.56 -7.62
N ILE A 26 -10.52 14.84 -7.23
CA ILE A 26 -9.30 15.61 -6.93
C ILE A 26 -8.48 14.94 -5.83
N LEU A 27 -9.14 14.36 -4.82
CA LEU A 27 -8.45 13.67 -3.73
C LEU A 27 -7.63 12.44 -4.18
N ASN A 28 -7.90 11.86 -5.36
CA ASN A 28 -7.03 10.84 -5.96
C ASN A 28 -5.69 11.42 -6.45
N PHE A 29 -5.66 12.73 -6.71
CA PHE A 29 -4.50 13.44 -7.24
C PHE A 29 -3.63 14.11 -6.16
N VAL A 30 -4.01 13.97 -4.89
CA VAL A 30 -3.26 14.48 -3.75
C VAL A 30 -2.35 13.35 -3.21
N PRO A 31 -1.02 13.49 -3.31
CA PRO A 31 -0.09 12.50 -2.79
C PRO A 31 -0.04 12.57 -1.26
N ILE A 32 -0.24 11.42 -0.61
CA ILE A 32 0.07 11.23 0.81
C ILE A 32 1.50 10.73 0.97
N LYS A 33 1.91 9.76 0.13
CA LYS A 33 3.22 9.12 0.22
C LYS A 33 3.73 8.76 -1.17
N PHE A 34 4.89 9.28 -1.54
CA PHE A 34 5.51 9.01 -2.85
C PHE A 34 6.18 7.64 -2.87
N ALA A 35 6.18 7.04 -4.06
CA ALA A 35 6.93 5.84 -4.36
C ALA A 35 8.33 6.20 -4.86
N ILE A 36 9.31 5.37 -4.52
CA ILE A 36 10.69 5.44 -5.01
C ILE A 36 10.92 4.41 -6.10
N LYS A 37 11.92 4.58 -6.95
CA LYS A 37 12.25 3.59 -7.97
C LYS A 37 12.99 2.41 -7.34
N LEU A 38 12.87 1.23 -7.97
CA LEU A 38 13.54 0.03 -7.49
C LEU A 38 15.06 0.17 -7.55
N GLU A 39 15.58 0.81 -8.61
CA GLU A 39 17.01 1.00 -8.80
C GLU A 39 17.60 1.90 -7.71
N ASP A 40 16.86 2.95 -7.33
CA ASP A 40 17.24 3.88 -6.27
C ASP A 40 17.18 3.19 -4.89
N ALA A 41 16.25 2.26 -4.71
CA ALA A 41 16.12 1.45 -3.50
C ALA A 41 17.25 0.44 -3.33
N GLN A 42 17.62 -0.25 -4.41
CA GLN A 42 18.65 -1.27 -4.39
C GLN A 42 20.04 -0.70 -4.07
N GLN A 43 20.26 0.59 -4.32
CA GLN A 43 21.49 1.29 -3.91
C GLN A 43 21.61 1.48 -2.40
N LYS A 44 20.52 1.34 -1.63
CA LYS A 44 20.49 1.52 -0.17
C LYS A 44 20.52 0.20 0.61
N LEU A 45 20.80 -0.93 -0.07
CA LEU A 45 20.84 -2.25 0.55
C LEU A 45 22.08 -2.37 1.46
N GLU A 46 21.87 -2.18 2.75
CA GLU A 46 22.86 -2.37 3.82
C GLU A 46 22.31 -3.35 4.86
N ALA A 47 23.15 -3.85 5.77
CA ALA A 47 22.69 -4.69 6.87
C ALA A 47 21.62 -3.94 7.70
N GLY A 48 20.39 -4.43 7.65
CA GLY A 48 19.23 -3.75 8.23
C GLY A 48 18.25 -3.22 7.19
N ASN A 49 18.61 -2.95 5.94
CA ASN A 49 17.67 -2.49 4.90
C ASN A 49 17.23 -3.63 3.99
N TYR A 50 15.94 -3.95 4.00
CA TYR A 50 15.39 -5.07 3.26
C TYR A 50 14.24 -4.64 2.36
N ILE A 51 14.14 -5.27 1.21
CA ILE A 51 13.05 -5.09 0.26
C ILE A 51 12.17 -6.33 0.32
N CYS A 52 10.98 -6.16 0.90
CA CYS A 52 10.00 -7.23 1.05
C CYS A 52 8.92 -7.11 -0.02
N VAL A 53 8.57 -8.21 -0.68
CA VAL A 53 7.49 -8.31 -1.66
C VAL A 53 6.31 -9.10 -1.12
N THR A 54 5.09 -8.70 -1.49
CA THR A 54 3.90 -9.54 -1.35
C THR A 54 3.78 -10.46 -2.57
N GLU A 55 3.81 -11.78 -2.41
CA GLU A 55 3.50 -12.72 -3.51
C GLU A 55 2.44 -13.74 -3.10
N SER A 56 1.35 -13.82 -3.88
CA SER A 56 0.18 -14.64 -3.55
C SER A 56 0.44 -16.15 -3.49
N LYS A 57 1.51 -16.65 -4.14
CA LYS A 57 1.75 -18.10 -4.28
C LYS A 57 2.36 -18.78 -3.04
N TYR A 58 2.83 -18.01 -2.06
CA TYR A 58 3.50 -18.55 -0.86
C TYR A 58 2.87 -18.09 0.46
N VAL A 59 1.73 -17.39 0.41
CA VAL A 59 1.15 -16.77 1.61
C VAL A 59 0.12 -17.69 2.23
N LEU A 60 0.59 -18.61 3.07
CA LEU A 60 -0.32 -19.28 4.00
C LEU A 60 -0.49 -18.50 5.31
N GLU A 61 0.49 -17.68 5.75
CA GLU A 61 0.35 -16.94 7.03
C GLU A 61 1.05 -15.56 7.15
N THR A 62 2.11 -15.26 6.38
CA THR A 62 2.98 -14.09 6.66
C THR A 62 2.76 -12.89 5.74
N GLY A 63 2.40 -13.11 4.48
CA GLY A 63 2.06 -12.06 3.51
C GLY A 63 3.25 -11.45 2.76
N TRP A 64 4.49 -11.67 3.20
CA TRP A 64 5.70 -11.04 2.66
C TRP A 64 6.82 -12.03 2.45
N ILE A 65 7.70 -11.72 1.49
CA ILE A 65 8.88 -12.50 1.13
C ILE A 65 10.02 -11.53 0.85
N ALA A 66 11.20 -11.75 1.41
CA ALA A 66 12.42 -11.08 1.00
C ALA A 66 13.12 -11.98 -0.03
N LYS A 67 13.16 -11.51 -1.28
CA LYS A 67 13.74 -12.31 -2.37
C LYS A 67 15.21 -12.02 -2.60
N THR A 68 15.95 -13.05 -2.96
CA THR A 68 17.38 -12.99 -3.32
C THR A 68 17.65 -12.18 -4.57
N ASP A 69 16.75 -12.22 -5.56
CA ASP A 69 16.87 -11.46 -6.81
C ASP A 69 16.78 -9.94 -6.59
N ILE A 70 16.15 -9.52 -5.50
CA ILE A 70 16.01 -8.12 -5.10
C ILE A 70 17.03 -7.74 -4.01
N ASN A 71 17.27 -8.66 -3.05
CA ASN A 71 18.15 -8.48 -1.91
C ASN A 71 19.40 -9.34 -2.11
N SER A 72 20.42 -8.78 -2.76
CA SER A 72 21.63 -9.52 -3.15
C SER A 72 22.46 -10.07 -1.99
N HIS A 73 22.14 -9.69 -0.75
CA HIS A 73 22.80 -10.15 0.47
C HIS A 73 22.13 -11.38 1.09
N LEU A 74 20.99 -11.85 0.54
CA LEU A 74 20.32 -13.06 0.96
C LEU A 74 20.84 -14.27 0.18
N GLU A 75 20.98 -15.41 0.86
CA GLU A 75 21.37 -16.68 0.25
C GLU A 75 20.17 -17.42 -0.37
N GLU A 76 18.98 -17.25 0.19
CA GLU A 76 17.72 -17.83 -0.28
C GLU A 76 16.52 -16.90 -0.06
N ASP A 77 15.41 -17.19 -0.74
CA ASP A 77 14.17 -16.42 -0.61
C ASP A 77 13.53 -16.74 0.74
N LEU A 78 13.28 -15.70 1.54
CA LEU A 78 12.85 -15.88 2.92
C LEU A 78 11.43 -15.36 3.13
N ALA A 79 10.54 -16.18 3.69
CA ALA A 79 9.22 -15.74 4.10
C ALA A 79 9.35 -14.76 5.28
N VAL A 80 8.74 -13.58 5.19
CA VAL A 80 8.86 -12.54 6.22
C VAL A 80 7.53 -12.35 6.93
N LYS A 81 7.49 -12.62 8.24
CA LYS A 81 6.38 -12.25 9.10
C LYS A 81 6.66 -10.92 9.77
N VAL A 82 5.79 -9.96 9.54
CA VAL A 82 5.93 -8.59 10.06
C VAL A 82 5.20 -8.45 11.39
N PHE A 83 5.92 -8.15 12.46
CA PHE A 83 5.31 -7.87 13.77
C PHE A 83 5.05 -6.37 13.97
N ARG A 84 4.02 -6.05 14.78
CA ARG A 84 3.45 -4.70 15.06
C ARG A 84 2.53 -4.15 13.96
N ASN A 85 3.07 -3.38 13.03
CA ASN A 85 2.30 -2.42 12.23
C ASN A 85 2.35 -2.68 10.74
N SER A 86 2.29 -3.93 10.25
CA SER A 86 2.34 -4.25 8.80
C SER A 86 1.76 -3.14 7.91
N PRO A 87 2.44 -2.69 6.84
CA PRO A 87 1.91 -1.67 5.91
C PRO A 87 0.48 -1.97 5.45
N ASN A 88 0.12 -3.25 5.30
CA ASN A 88 -1.22 -3.69 4.93
C ASN A 88 -2.29 -3.31 5.98
N LYS A 89 -1.88 -3.02 7.21
CA LYS A 89 -2.73 -2.54 8.31
C LYS A 89 -3.30 -1.15 8.02
N TYR A 90 -2.53 -0.29 7.36
CA TYR A 90 -2.98 1.05 6.98
C TYR A 90 -3.56 1.11 5.57
N LEU A 91 -3.33 0.10 4.75
CA LEU A 91 -3.84 0.07 3.39
C LEU A 91 -5.31 -0.40 3.36
N ALA A 92 -6.08 0.21 2.47
CA ALA A 92 -7.46 -0.17 2.23
C ALA A 92 -7.49 -1.55 1.55
N ASN A 93 -7.83 -2.61 2.30
CA ASN A 93 -7.83 -3.99 1.79
C ASN A 93 -8.46 -4.08 0.40
N LYS A 94 -9.61 -3.46 0.15
CA LYS A 94 -10.31 -3.51 -1.16
C LYS A 94 -9.50 -3.03 -2.36
N GLU A 95 -8.50 -2.17 -2.18
CA GLU A 95 -7.63 -1.70 -3.27
C GLU A 95 -6.49 -2.68 -3.58
N PHE A 96 -6.18 -3.56 -2.63
CA PHE A 96 -5.00 -4.44 -2.61
C PHE A 96 -5.34 -5.93 -2.34
N ASP A 97 -6.62 -6.27 -2.21
CA ASP A 97 -7.15 -7.61 -1.93
C ASP A 97 -7.38 -8.36 -3.26
N PHE A 98 -6.96 -9.63 -3.30
CA PHE A 98 -6.98 -10.46 -4.48
C PHE A 98 -7.66 -11.79 -4.19
N ASN A 99 -8.71 -12.09 -4.95
CA ASN A 99 -9.22 -13.45 -5.05
C ASN A 99 -9.12 -14.06 -6.46
N TRP A 100 -8.77 -13.32 -7.52
CA TRP A 100 -8.81 -13.86 -8.88
C TRP A 100 -7.69 -13.28 -9.77
N PHE A 101 -6.91 -14.20 -10.37
CA PHE A 101 -5.90 -14.08 -11.44
C PHE A 101 -4.45 -13.71 -11.08
N GLU A 102 -3.57 -14.72 -11.27
CA GLU A 102 -2.23 -14.78 -11.91
C GLU A 102 -1.41 -13.51 -12.22
N VAL A 103 -1.54 -12.46 -11.42
CA VAL A 103 -0.63 -11.31 -11.49
C VAL A 103 0.00 -11.15 -10.12
N GLU A 104 1.30 -11.46 -10.03
CA GLU A 104 2.14 -11.16 -8.87
C GLU A 104 2.09 -9.64 -8.61
N ASN A 105 1.19 -9.20 -7.74
CA ASN A 105 1.16 -7.81 -7.29
C ASN A 105 2.26 -7.64 -6.24
N ARG A 106 3.41 -7.15 -6.71
CA ARG A 106 4.54 -6.88 -5.85
C ARG A 106 4.38 -5.48 -5.27
N PHE A 107 3.94 -5.39 -4.03
CA PHE A 107 4.21 -4.21 -3.23
C PHE A 107 5.58 -4.43 -2.62
N LEU A 108 6.56 -3.62 -3.04
CA LEU A 108 7.88 -3.67 -2.45
C LEU A 108 7.90 -2.64 -1.35
N LEU A 109 8.06 -3.15 -0.15
CA LEU A 109 8.17 -2.38 1.06
C LEU A 109 9.67 -2.35 1.41
N ILE A 110 10.26 -1.16 1.45
CA ILE A 110 11.68 -0.95 1.76
C ILE A 110 11.83 -0.22 3.08
N GLY A 111 12.62 -0.78 3.98
CA GLY A 111 12.75 -0.21 5.30
C GLY A 111 13.84 -0.87 6.11
N GLU A 112 14.19 -0.17 7.18
CA GLU A 112 15.11 -0.67 8.18
C GLU A 112 14.38 -1.69 9.06
N VAL A 113 14.92 -2.90 9.10
CA VAL A 113 14.50 -4.01 9.93
C VAL A 113 15.28 -3.92 11.22
N GLU A 114 14.57 -3.72 12.32
CA GLU A 114 15.19 -3.57 13.63
C GLU A 114 15.79 -4.90 14.12
N HIS A 115 15.18 -6.02 13.75
CA HIS A 115 15.58 -7.36 14.19
C HIS A 115 15.01 -8.44 13.27
N PHE A 116 15.82 -9.47 13.01
CA PHE A 116 15.40 -10.74 12.43
C PHE A 116 15.57 -11.88 13.43
N GLU A 117 14.56 -12.72 13.53
CA GLU A 117 14.62 -14.02 14.18
C GLU A 117 14.21 -15.08 13.15
N GLU A 118 15.09 -16.05 12.92
CA GLU A 118 14.85 -17.14 11.98
C GLU A 118 14.28 -18.36 12.71
N ASP A 119 13.13 -18.83 12.25
CA ASP A 119 12.54 -20.08 12.70
C ASP A 119 13.09 -21.26 11.90
N LYS A 120 14.01 -22.01 12.51
CA LYS A 120 14.66 -23.18 11.90
C LYS A 120 13.71 -24.33 11.59
N GLU A 121 12.47 -24.31 12.10
CA GLU A 121 11.48 -25.34 11.81
C GLU A 121 10.57 -24.96 10.64
N THR A 122 10.42 -23.66 10.35
CA THR A 122 9.44 -23.17 9.36
C THR A 122 10.03 -22.33 8.22
N ASP A 123 11.34 -22.04 8.22
CA ASP A 123 12.03 -21.13 7.28
C ASP A 123 11.34 -19.76 7.18
N VAL A 124 10.79 -19.29 8.31
CA VAL A 124 10.16 -17.98 8.42
C VAL A 124 11.10 -17.03 9.16
N LEU A 125 11.36 -15.89 8.51
CA LEU A 125 11.96 -14.73 9.14
C LEU A 125 10.90 -13.89 9.84
N TYR A 126 11.06 -13.71 11.13
CA TYR A 126 10.33 -12.74 11.90
C TYR A 126 11.03 -11.41 11.85
N ALA A 127 10.38 -10.39 11.28
CA ALA A 127 10.93 -9.06 11.16
C ALA A 127 10.12 -8.05 11.97
N ASN A 128 10.80 -7.27 12.81
CA ASN A 128 10.20 -6.10 13.45
C ASN A 128 10.39 -4.87 12.54
N LEU A 129 9.28 -4.45 11.93
CA LEU A 129 9.26 -3.40 10.91
C LEU A 129 8.63 -2.13 11.46
N ASN A 130 9.36 -1.01 11.40
CA ASN A 130 8.83 0.29 11.83
C ASN A 130 8.04 0.98 10.70
N VAL A 131 6.73 0.70 10.63
CA VAL A 131 5.89 0.98 9.45
C VAL A 131 5.74 2.44 9.03
N ASP A 132 6.01 3.37 9.94
CA ASP A 132 5.98 4.81 9.63
C ASP A 132 7.11 5.22 8.69
N LYS A 133 8.22 4.47 8.65
CA LYS A 133 9.44 4.80 7.89
C LYS A 133 9.54 4.19 6.50
N TRP A 134 8.56 3.42 6.05
CA TRP A 134 8.75 2.57 4.87
C TRP A 134 8.70 3.34 3.58
N GLU A 135 9.58 3.03 2.65
CA GLU A 135 9.50 3.52 1.28
C GLU A 135 8.73 2.49 0.44
N ILE A 136 7.91 2.98 -0.49
CA ILE A 136 7.09 2.15 -1.38
C ILE A 136 7.74 2.18 -2.74
N VAL A 137 7.83 1.05 -3.45
CA VAL A 137 8.44 1.07 -4.78
C VAL A 137 7.43 1.30 -5.89
N TYR A 138 7.86 2.06 -6.88
CA TYR A 138 7.16 2.26 -8.13
C TYR A 138 7.27 1.02 -9.05
N PRO A 139 6.21 0.63 -9.76
CA PRO A 139 4.89 1.24 -9.79
C PRO A 139 3.94 0.67 -8.73
N ILE A 140 3.18 1.53 -8.07
CA ILE A 140 2.06 1.10 -7.22
C ILE A 140 0.96 0.50 -8.10
N ARG A 141 0.55 -0.73 -7.76
CA ARG A 141 -0.54 -1.44 -8.43
C ARG A 141 -1.81 -1.37 -7.56
N ARG A 142 -2.96 -1.21 -8.22
CA ARG A 142 -4.29 -1.06 -7.62
C ARG A 142 -5.26 -1.94 -8.38
N GLU A 143 -6.24 -2.52 -7.70
CA GLU A 143 -7.23 -3.39 -8.36
C GLU A 143 -8.57 -2.75 -8.67
N SER A 144 -8.82 -1.56 -8.15
CA SER A 144 -10.00 -0.81 -8.56
C SER A 144 -9.81 -0.16 -9.93
N PHE A 145 -10.90 0.41 -10.46
CA PHE A 145 -10.90 1.27 -11.66
C PHE A 145 -9.88 2.42 -11.56
N ARG A 146 -9.44 2.78 -10.35
CA ARG A 146 -8.38 3.77 -10.08
C ARG A 146 -7.05 3.43 -10.73
N LYS A 147 -6.80 2.15 -11.06
CA LYS A 147 -5.59 1.73 -11.78
C LYS A 147 -5.38 2.40 -13.14
N TYR A 148 -6.46 2.90 -13.74
CA TYR A 148 -6.43 3.54 -15.06
C TYR A 148 -6.15 5.05 -15.02
N PHE A 149 -6.48 5.74 -13.92
CA PHE A 149 -6.41 7.21 -13.85
C PHE A 149 -5.64 7.76 -12.66
N THR A 150 -5.46 6.98 -11.59
CA THR A 150 -4.67 7.42 -10.43
C THR A 150 -3.19 7.18 -10.71
N PRO A 151 -2.31 8.18 -10.49
CA PRO A 151 -0.88 8.00 -10.69
C PRO A 151 -0.30 6.84 -9.87
N LYS A 152 0.66 6.12 -10.48
CA LYS A 152 1.33 4.96 -9.87
C LYS A 152 2.56 5.35 -9.03
N SER A 153 2.86 6.64 -8.96
CA SER A 153 4.03 7.21 -8.28
C SER A 153 3.78 7.63 -6.83
N TYR A 154 2.55 7.49 -6.32
CA TYR A 154 2.23 7.78 -4.92
C TYR A 154 0.96 7.08 -4.46
N LEU A 155 0.81 6.91 -3.14
CA LEU A 155 -0.44 6.61 -2.47
C LEU A 155 -1.22 7.90 -2.18
N SER A 156 -2.54 7.83 -2.32
CA SER A 156 -3.52 8.87 -2.04
C SER A 156 -4.40 8.48 -0.86
N ILE A 157 -5.28 9.37 -0.42
CA ILE A 157 -6.17 9.13 0.74
C ILE A 157 -7.04 7.88 0.62
N TYR A 158 -7.42 7.50 -0.60
CA TYR A 158 -8.24 6.33 -0.85
C TYR A 158 -7.48 5.00 -0.78
N ASP A 159 -6.14 5.08 -0.82
CA ASP A 159 -5.30 3.90 -0.63
C ASP A 159 -5.15 3.55 0.87
N TYR A 160 -5.49 4.48 1.77
CA TYR A 160 -5.44 4.28 3.21
C TYR A 160 -6.80 3.88 3.80
N ASP A 161 -6.79 2.90 4.70
CA ASP A 161 -7.91 2.57 5.56
C ASP A 161 -7.97 3.57 6.73
N LEU A 162 -8.66 4.70 6.52
CA LEU A 162 -8.78 5.77 7.51
C LEU A 162 -9.34 5.26 8.86
N ILE A 163 -10.24 4.27 8.83
CA ILE A 163 -10.86 3.74 10.06
C ILE A 163 -9.82 2.97 10.87
N LYS A 164 -9.01 2.12 10.21
CA LYS A 164 -7.90 1.43 10.88
C LYS A 164 -6.85 2.42 11.38
N LEU A 165 -6.47 3.40 10.55
CA LEU A 165 -5.51 4.44 10.91
C LEU A 165 -5.93 5.21 12.18
N ILE A 166 -7.17 5.68 12.25
CA ILE A 166 -7.67 6.45 13.39
C ILE A 166 -7.71 5.60 14.68
N ARG A 167 -8.09 4.32 14.59
CA ARG A 167 -8.16 3.40 15.74
C ARG A 167 -6.81 3.06 16.36
N GLU A 168 -5.71 3.32 15.67
CA GLU A 168 -4.36 3.05 16.19
C GLU A 168 -3.68 4.27 16.79
N ILE A 169 -4.15 5.46 16.41
CA ILE A 169 -3.67 6.72 16.96
C ILE A 169 -4.30 6.99 18.36
N TRP A 170 -5.42 6.33 18.67
CA TRP A 170 -6.18 6.41 19.93
C TRP A 170 -6.02 5.14 20.76
#